data_AF-A0A067TFB0-F1
#
_entry.id   AF-A0A067TFB0-F1
#
_cell.length_a   1.000
_cell.length_b   1.000
_cell.length_c   1.000
_cell.angle_alpha   90.00
_cell.angle_beta   90.00
_cell.angle_gamma   90.00
#
_symmetry.space_group_name_H-M   'P 1'
#
loop_
_entity.id
_entity.type
_entity.pdbx_description
1 polymer ?
#
loop_
_entity_poly.entity_id
_entity_poly.type
_entity_poly.pdbx_seq_one_letter_code
_entity_poly.pdbx_strand_id
1 'polypeptide(L)' 'MKHEPYTPQRALVLFSTYADSDDANVIGPEGFEKLCTDADMPLDGPRPIVFAWQMGAKDMAKITKDEWVSGTSTLK' A
#
# COMPACT_ATOMS: atom_id res chain seq x y z
N MET A 1 5.50 8.10 19.16
CA MET A 1 4.69 7.16 18.35
C MET A 1 4.99 5.75 18.84
N LYS A 2 3.97 4.92 19.12
CA LYS A 2 4.22 3.51 19.50
C LYS A 2 4.35 2.71 18.20
N HIS A 3 5.54 2.15 17.95
CA HIS A 3 5.73 1.23 16.84
C HIS A 3 5.05 -0.09 17.19
N GLU A 4 3.97 -0.40 16.50
CA GLU A 4 3.30 -1.68 16.65
C GLU A 4 3.97 -2.72 15.75
N PRO A 5 4.15 -3.97 16.22
CA PRO A 5 4.74 -5.01 15.40
C PRO A 5 3.81 -5.36 14.23
N TYR A 6 4.45 -5.71 13.10
CA TYR A 6 3.76 -6.25 11.93
C TYR A 6 2.93 -7.48 12.31
N THR A 7 1.68 -7.51 11.83
CA THR A 7 0.87 -8.73 11.75
C THR A 7 0.14 -8.73 10.41
N PRO A 8 -0.09 -9.90 9.78
CA PRO A 8 -0.86 -9.98 8.55
C PRO A 8 -2.25 -9.33 8.67
N GLN A 9 -2.90 -9.46 9.83
CA GLN A 9 -4.21 -8.90 10.10
C GLN A 9 -4.18 -7.36 10.09
N ARG A 10 -3.18 -6.74 10.75
CA ARG A 10 -3.02 -5.28 10.72
C ARG A 10 -2.72 -4.76 9.32
N ALA A 11 -1.89 -5.48 8.55
CA ALA A 11 -1.60 -5.13 7.17
C ALA A 11 -2.89 -5.14 6.31
N LEU A 12 -3.76 -6.13 6.50
CA LEU A 12 -5.05 -6.20 5.80
C LEU A 12 -6.02 -5.09 6.22
N VAL A 13 -6.07 -4.75 7.52
CA VAL A 13 -6.88 -3.62 8.01
C VAL A 13 -6.39 -2.31 7.39
N LEU A 14 -5.08 -2.10 7.33
CA LEU A 14 -4.50 -0.91 6.70
C LEU A 14 -4.84 -0.86 5.21
N PHE A 15 -4.71 -1.98 4.49
CA PHE A 15 -5.10 -2.08 3.07
C PHE A 15 -6.54 -1.61 2.83
N SER A 16 -7.48 -2.04 3.68
CA SER A 16 -8.89 -1.67 3.55
C SER A 16 -9.18 -0.18 3.71
N THR A 17 -8.26 0.60 4.25
CA THR A 17 -8.37 2.07 4.38
C THR A 17 -8.18 2.80 3.05
N TYR A 18 -7.56 2.12 2.08
CA TYR A 18 -7.18 2.64 0.77
C TYR A 18 -7.77 1.83 -0.39
N ALA A 19 -8.46 0.72 -0.10
CA ALA A 19 -9.06 -0.10 -1.13
C ALA A 19 -10.17 0.65 -1.87
N ASP A 20 -10.33 0.33 -3.15
CA ASP A 20 -11.37 0.89 -4.01
C ASP A 20 -12.76 0.47 -3.52
N SER A 21 -13.74 1.38 -3.61
CA SER A 21 -15.14 1.07 -3.28
C SER A 21 -15.76 0.09 -4.27
N ASP A 22 -15.29 0.09 -5.52
CA ASP A 22 -15.80 -0.78 -6.57
C ASP A 22 -15.10 -2.15 -6.57
N ASP A 23 -13.85 -2.24 -6.10
CA ASP A 23 -13.12 -3.50 -5.88
C ASP A 23 -12.26 -3.47 -4.61
N ALA A 24 -12.79 -4.09 -3.56
CA ALA A 24 -12.13 -4.19 -2.25
C ALA A 24 -10.84 -5.03 -2.25
N ASN A 25 -10.41 -5.60 -3.38
CA ASN A 25 -9.15 -6.32 -3.53
C ASN A 25 -8.05 -5.48 -4.19
N VAL A 26 -8.32 -4.22 -4.51
CA VAL A 26 -7.39 -3.34 -5.20
C VAL A 26 -7.34 -1.98 -4.50
N ILE A 27 -6.13 -1.44 -4.32
CA ILE A 27 -5.91 -0.01 -4.10
C ILE A 27 -5.74 0.60 -5.49
N GLY A 28 -6.74 1.36 -5.93
CA GLY A 28 -6.69 2.12 -7.19
C GLY A 28 -5.91 3.44 -7.06
N PRO A 29 -5.90 4.28 -8.11
CA PRO A 29 -5.14 5.52 -8.14
C PRO A 29 -5.46 6.48 -6.98
N GLU A 30 -6.74 6.67 -6.66
CA GLU A 30 -7.17 7.56 -5.56
C GLU A 30 -6.72 7.04 -4.19
N GLY A 31 -6.84 5.73 -3.98
CA GLY A 31 -6.36 5.07 -2.77
C GLY A 31 -4.84 5.14 -2.64
N PHE A 32 -4.11 5.01 -3.75
CA PHE A 32 -2.66 5.11 -3.79
C PHE A 32 -2.17 6.54 -3.50
N GLU A 33 -2.83 7.55 -4.04
CA GLU A 33 -2.57 8.96 -3.74
C GLU A 33 -2.79 9.27 -2.25
N LYS A 34 -3.90 8.81 -1.69
CA LYS A 34 -4.20 8.95 -0.26
C LYS A 34 -3.14 8.24 0.61
N LEU A 35 -2.77 7.01 0.26
CA LEU A 35 -1.72 6.25 0.95
C LEU A 35 -0.39 7.01 0.96
N CYS A 36 0.02 7.56 -0.19
CA CYS A 36 1.26 8.33 -0.28
C CYS A 36 1.19 9.61 0.56
N THR A 37 0.05 10.29 0.55
CA THR A 37 -0.20 11.50 1.35
C THR A 37 -0.13 11.21 2.85
N ASP A 38 -0.83 10.16 3.31
CA ASP A 38 -0.85 9.75 4.73
C ASP A 38 0.53 9.28 5.21
N ALA A 39 1.37 8.79 4.30
CA ALA A 39 2.74 8.36 4.55
C ALA A 39 3.80 9.47 4.36
N ASP A 40 3.39 10.72 4.10
CA ASP A 40 4.28 11.86 3.80
C ASP A 40 5.28 11.54 2.66
N MET A 41 4.75 10.89 1.61
CA MET A 41 5.45 10.55 0.37
C MET A 41 4.91 11.42 -0.77
N PRO A 42 5.66 12.44 -1.24
CA PRO A 42 5.30 13.19 -2.43
C PRO A 42 5.17 12.27 -3.65
N LEU A 43 4.06 12.40 -4.40
CA LEU A 43 3.76 11.55 -5.56
C LEU A 43 4.76 11.71 -6.72
N ASP A 44 5.36 12.89 -6.86
CA ASP A 44 6.39 13.20 -7.85
C ASP A 44 7.80 12.75 -7.40
N GLY A 45 7.92 12.24 -6.18
CA GLY A 45 9.18 11.76 -5.61
C GLY A 45 9.52 10.32 -6.02
N PRO A 46 10.73 9.86 -5.69
CA PRO A 46 11.14 8.47 -5.93
C PRO A 46 10.53 7.47 -4.93
N ARG A 47 10.03 7.94 -3.77
CA ARG A 47 9.54 7.05 -2.68
C ARG A 47 8.33 6.21 -3.09
N PRO A 48 7.27 6.75 -3.75
CA PRO A 48 6.16 5.96 -4.26
C PRO A 48 6.59 4.85 -5.23
N ILE A 49 7.62 5.11 -6.06
CA ILE A 49 8.15 4.13 -7.02
C ILE A 49 8.86 3.00 -6.27
N VAL A 50 9.72 3.33 -5.32
CA VAL A 50 10.42 2.34 -4.47
C VAL A 50 9.41 1.51 -3.68
N PHE A 51 8.37 2.15 -3.14
CA PHE A 51 7.29 1.49 -2.42
C PHE A 51 6.52 0.51 -3.33
N ALA A 52 6.09 0.94 -4.51
CA ALA A 52 5.41 0.08 -5.48
C ALA A 52 6.28 -1.13 -5.87
N TRP A 53 7.59 -0.91 -6.05
CA TRP A 53 8.56 -1.98 -6.30
C TRP A 53 8.66 -2.97 -5.13
N GLN A 54 8.69 -2.50 -3.88
CA GLN A 54 8.69 -3.37 -2.70
C GLN A 54 7.41 -4.20 -2.57
N MET A 55 6.27 -3.68 -3.03
CA MET A 55 5.01 -4.43 -3.09
C MET A 55 4.96 -5.42 -4.25
N GLY A 56 5.92 -5.38 -5.18
CA GLY A 56 5.89 -6.17 -6.41
C GLY A 56 4.75 -5.76 -7.35
N ALA A 57 4.31 -4.50 -7.28
CA ALA A 57 3.21 -3.97 -8.08
C ALA A 57 3.51 -4.08 -9.57
N LYS A 58 2.56 -4.63 -10.33
CA LYS A 58 2.68 -4.80 -11.80
C LYS A 58 2.14 -3.60 -12.58
N ASP A 59 1.15 -2.93 -12.02
CA ASP A 59 0.43 -1.82 -12.64
C ASP A 59 0.78 -0.50 -11.93
N MET A 60 0.92 0.60 -12.69
CA MET A 60 1.17 1.91 -12.08
C MET A 60 -0.03 2.38 -11.25
N ALA A 61 0.26 2.99 -10.10
CA ALA A 61 -0.73 3.54 -9.17
C ALA A 61 -1.82 2.53 -8.74
N LYS A 62 -1.49 1.24 -8.79
CA LYS A 62 -2.39 0.15 -8.41
C LYS A 62 -1.63 -0.89 -7.61
N ILE A 63 -2.22 -1.31 -6.50
CA ILE A 63 -1.69 -2.40 -5.67
C ILE A 63 -2.83 -3.37 -5.39
N THR A 64 -2.67 -4.62 -5.80
CA THR A 64 -3.59 -5.70 -5.44
C THR A 64 -3.37 -6.14 -4.01
N LYS A 65 -4.39 -6.74 -3.40
CA LYS A 65 -4.33 -7.30 -2.05
C LYS A 65 -3.20 -8.33 -1.90
N ASP A 66 -2.96 -9.13 -2.93
CA ASP A 66 -1.89 -10.14 -2.94
C ASP A 66 -0.50 -9.51 -2.97
N GLU A 67 -0.29 -8.49 -3.82
CA GLU A 67 0.95 -7.70 -3.85
C GLU A 67 1.21 -7.03 -2.50
N TRP A 68 0.18 -6.44 -1.88
CA TRP A 68 0.28 -5.84 -0.56
C TRP A 68 0.65 -6.85 0.53
N VAL A 69 -0.05 -7.99 0.61
CA VAL A 69 0.21 -9.02 1.62
C VAL A 69 1.62 -9.59 1.44
N SER A 70 2.00 -9.89 0.20
CA SER A 70 3.34 -10.38 -0.12
C SER A 70 4.40 -9.34 0.28
N GLY A 71 4.30 -8.11 -0.24
CA GLY A 71 5.26 -7.04 0.00
C GLY A 71 5.43 -6.71 1.49
N THR A 72 4.34 -6.42 2.18
CA THR A 72 4.39 -6.07 3.62
C THR A 72 4.92 -7.20 4.50
N SER A 73 4.73 -8.48 4.10
CA SER A 73 5.29 -9.62 4.83
C SER A 73 6.82 -9.74 4.73
N THR A 74 7.43 -9.08 3.74
CA THR A 74 8.89 -9.06 3.55
C THR A 74 9.58 -7.90 4.28
N LEU A 75 8.83 -6.85 4.64
CA LEU A 75 9.32 -5.62 5.29
C LEU A 75 9.39 -5.71 6.83
N LYS A 76 9.57 -6.92 7.38
CA LYS A 76 9.55 -7.18 8.83
C LYS A 76 10.65 -6.45 9.61
#